data_AF-A0A8W7PY52-F1
#
_entry.id   AF-A0A8W7PY52-F1
#
_cell.length_a   1.000
_cell.length_b   1.000
_cell.length_c   1.000
_cell.angle_alpha   90.00
_cell.angle_beta   90.00
_cell.angle_gamma   90.00
#
_symmetry.space_group_name_H-M   'P 1'
#
loop_
_entity.id
_entity.type
_entity.pdbx_description
1 polymer ?
#
loop_
_entity_poly.entity_id
_entity_poly.type
_entity_poly.pdbx_seq_one_letter_code
_entity_poly.pdbx_strand_id
1 'polypeptide(L)'
;MQSANETYLGLDLSHAKANDNWENFSELLDSTPRGNFGNLALHFLSKEILPPVKGSLRWNKNSSLASVELAKGVLKYSSPQSEIRALVEGQMLTRKTYATEMGFSFGESTKILATGGASANRSILQVVSDVFNAPVYTQKTTEAALVGAAYRAKYVLSVARSREAPCGDGKGAVSAPGPYYDFIAGLLPHSVTRVCDPSKDSEQIYGAMEERYRAMVSFMMEQQD
;
A
#
# COMPACT_ATOMS: atom_id res chain seq x y z
N MET A 1 -6.54 -19.25 19.73
CA MET A 1 -7.33 -18.30 18.94
C MET A 1 -6.41 -17.77 17.85
N GLN A 2 -6.33 -18.51 16.74
CA GLN A 2 -5.25 -18.45 15.75
C GLN A 2 -5.77 -17.74 14.49
N SER A 3 -5.00 -16.76 14.03
CA SER A 3 -5.03 -16.09 12.71
C SER A 3 -6.38 -15.69 12.11
N ALA A 4 -6.77 -14.43 12.33
CA ALA A 4 -7.73 -13.71 11.49
C ALA A 4 -7.06 -12.57 10.67
N ASN A 5 -5.73 -12.59 10.51
CA ASN A 5 -4.95 -11.53 9.86
C ASN A 5 -4.21 -12.00 8.60
N GLU A 6 -4.73 -13.01 7.90
CA GLU A 6 -4.52 -13.10 6.45
C GLU A 6 -5.69 -12.38 5.81
N THR A 7 -5.56 -11.07 5.67
CA THR A 7 -6.56 -10.24 4.96
C THR A 7 -6.76 -10.84 3.58
N TYR A 8 -8.01 -10.92 3.11
CA TYR A 8 -8.44 -11.43 1.80
C TYR A 8 -7.59 -10.97 0.59
N LEU A 9 -6.80 -9.91 0.75
CA LEU A 9 -5.79 -9.39 -0.17
C LEU A 9 -4.57 -10.30 -0.40
N GLY A 10 -4.19 -11.12 0.58
CA GLY A 10 -3.12 -12.12 0.44
C GLY A 10 -3.52 -13.24 -0.52
N LEU A 11 -4.83 -13.52 -0.65
CA LEU A 11 -5.34 -14.57 -1.53
C LEU A 11 -5.11 -14.25 -3.01
N ASP A 12 -5.27 -13.00 -3.46
CA ASP A 12 -5.06 -12.61 -4.86
C ASP A 12 -3.61 -12.77 -5.33
N LEU A 13 -2.64 -12.29 -4.53
CA LEU A 13 -1.22 -12.49 -4.83
C LEU A 13 -0.83 -13.97 -4.64
N SER A 14 -1.47 -14.68 -3.71
CA SER A 14 -1.26 -16.12 -3.53
C SER A 14 -1.86 -16.97 -4.66
N HIS A 15 -2.85 -16.49 -5.42
CA HIS A 15 -3.37 -17.20 -6.59
C HIS A 15 -2.55 -16.90 -7.84
N ALA A 16 -1.88 -15.74 -7.89
CA ALA A 16 -0.82 -15.44 -8.87
C ALA A 16 0.49 -16.23 -8.61
N LYS A 17 0.45 -17.28 -7.79
CA LYS A 17 1.49 -18.30 -7.63
C LYS A 17 1.89 -18.83 -9.01
N ALA A 18 2.98 -18.28 -9.53
CA ALA A 18 3.82 -19.01 -10.46
C ALA A 18 4.48 -20.18 -9.70
N ASN A 19 3.72 -21.26 -9.44
CA ASN A 19 4.18 -22.48 -8.76
C ASN A 19 4.97 -22.26 -7.46
N ASP A 20 4.46 -21.45 -6.52
CA ASP A 20 5.14 -21.14 -5.23
C ASP A 20 6.54 -20.51 -5.35
N ASN A 21 6.88 -19.94 -6.51
CA ASN A 21 8.18 -19.31 -6.76
C ASN A 21 8.06 -17.78 -6.82
N TRP A 22 8.37 -17.12 -5.70
CA TRP A 22 8.36 -15.65 -5.57
C TRP A 22 9.46 -14.99 -6.41
N GLU A 23 10.55 -15.70 -6.68
CA GLU A 23 11.62 -15.22 -7.55
C GLU A 23 11.11 -15.07 -8.99
N ASN A 24 10.45 -16.10 -9.53
CA ASN A 24 9.83 -16.07 -10.85
C ASN A 24 8.72 -15.00 -10.93
N PHE A 25 7.90 -14.85 -9.89
CA PHE A 25 6.93 -13.75 -9.83
C PHE A 25 7.62 -12.38 -9.95
N SER A 26 8.73 -12.20 -9.24
CA SER A 26 9.51 -10.95 -9.26
C SER A 26 10.13 -10.70 -10.64
N GLU A 27 10.72 -11.72 -11.26
CA GLU A 27 11.26 -11.64 -12.62
C GLU A 27 10.19 -11.25 -13.65
N LEU A 28 9.01 -11.88 -13.58
CA LEU A 28 7.89 -11.57 -14.45
C LEU A 28 7.38 -10.13 -14.24
N LEU A 29 7.30 -9.68 -12.98
CA LEU A 29 6.91 -8.31 -12.64
C LEU A 29 7.92 -7.28 -13.17
N ASP A 30 9.22 -7.53 -12.96
CA ASP A 30 10.31 -6.63 -13.35
C ASP A 30 10.55 -6.59 -14.87
N SER A 31 10.17 -7.66 -15.59
CA SER A 31 10.26 -7.71 -17.05
C SER A 31 9.23 -6.85 -17.80
N THR A 32 8.32 -6.20 -17.07
CA THR A 32 7.28 -5.32 -17.63
C THR A 32 7.48 -3.88 -17.18
N PRO A 33 7.45 -2.89 -18.09
CA PRO A 33 7.60 -1.49 -17.72
C PRO A 33 6.44 -0.99 -16.85
N ARG A 34 6.68 0.13 -16.16
CA ARG A 34 5.65 0.87 -15.44
C ARG A 34 4.48 1.22 -16.36
N GLY A 35 3.27 1.04 -15.84
CA GLY A 35 2.02 1.22 -16.57
C GLY A 35 1.71 0.15 -17.60
N ASN A 36 2.51 -0.93 -17.68
CA ASN A 36 2.14 -2.18 -18.33
C ASN A 36 1.61 -2.03 -19.77
N PHE A 37 2.21 -1.14 -20.56
CA PHE A 37 1.75 -0.83 -21.93
C PHE A 37 0.26 -0.42 -22.03
N GLY A 38 -0.31 0.09 -20.94
CA GLY A 38 -1.73 0.43 -20.82
C GLY A 38 -2.65 -0.71 -20.41
N ASN A 39 -2.12 -1.87 -20.01
CA ASN A 39 -2.91 -2.98 -19.47
C ASN A 39 -3.15 -2.79 -17.96
N LEU A 40 -4.42 -2.86 -17.52
CA LEU A 40 -4.82 -2.72 -16.13
C LEU A 40 -5.89 -3.74 -15.78
N ALA A 41 -5.80 -4.37 -14.61
CA ALA A 41 -6.75 -5.40 -14.20
C ALA A 41 -7.22 -5.17 -12.78
N LEU A 42 -8.51 -5.43 -12.56
CA LEU A 42 -9.15 -5.42 -11.25
C LEU A 42 -9.75 -6.79 -10.99
N HIS A 43 -9.40 -7.37 -9.86
CA HIS A 43 -9.84 -8.69 -9.43
C HIS A 43 -10.41 -8.56 -8.01
N PHE A 44 -11.71 -8.80 -7.88
CA PHE A 44 -12.44 -8.82 -6.61
C PHE A 44 -13.16 -10.16 -6.50
N LEU A 45 -12.47 -11.16 -5.94
CA LEU A 45 -12.96 -12.56 -5.90
C LEU A 45 -14.27 -12.70 -5.11
N SER A 46 -14.36 -12.00 -3.99
CA SER A 46 -15.59 -11.76 -3.23
C SER A 46 -16.03 -10.31 -3.39
N LYS A 47 -17.25 -9.99 -2.94
CA LYS A 47 -17.68 -8.60 -2.86
C LYS A 47 -16.73 -7.85 -1.93
N GLU A 48 -15.97 -6.93 -2.51
CA GLU A 48 -15.00 -6.11 -1.79
C GLU A 48 -15.75 -5.11 -0.88
N ILE A 49 -15.08 -4.60 0.15
CA ILE A 49 -15.65 -3.60 1.06
C ILE A 49 -15.55 -2.22 0.39
N LEU A 50 -14.38 -1.89 -0.16
CA LEU A 50 -14.08 -0.62 -0.82
C LEU A 50 -13.25 -0.90 -2.09
N PRO A 51 -13.87 -0.91 -3.29
CA PRO A 51 -15.28 -0.63 -3.59
C PRO A 51 -16.22 -1.81 -3.26
N PRO A 52 -17.54 -1.60 -3.09
CA PRO A 52 -18.53 -2.67 -2.96
C PRO A 52 -18.81 -3.44 -4.26
N VAL A 53 -17.77 -3.92 -4.95
CA VAL A 53 -17.81 -4.60 -6.24
C VAL A 53 -17.33 -6.04 -6.14
N LYS A 54 -17.82 -6.90 -7.02
CA LYS A 54 -17.34 -8.28 -7.23
C LYS A 54 -17.07 -8.50 -8.71
N GLY A 55 -16.08 -9.33 -9.03
CA GLY A 55 -15.80 -9.79 -10.38
C GLY A 55 -14.38 -9.48 -10.84
N SER A 56 -14.13 -9.67 -12.14
CA SER A 56 -12.83 -9.40 -12.75
C SER A 56 -13.00 -8.60 -14.03
N LEU A 57 -12.20 -7.55 -14.19
CA LEU A 57 -12.17 -6.73 -15.39
C LEU A 57 -10.72 -6.49 -15.82
N ARG A 58 -10.44 -6.68 -17.11
CA ARG A 58 -9.14 -6.42 -17.72
C ARG A 58 -9.31 -5.42 -18.84
N TRP A 59 -8.61 -4.30 -18.77
CA TRP A 59 -8.59 -3.28 -19.80
C TRP A 59 -7.20 -3.18 -20.42
N ASN A 60 -7.12 -3.31 -21.74
CA ASN A 60 -5.90 -2.97 -22.47
C ASN A 60 -5.91 -1.47 -22.85
N LYS A 61 -4.88 -0.99 -23.53
CA LYS A 61 -4.76 0.42 -23.93
C LYS A 61 -5.92 0.96 -24.80
N ASN A 62 -6.69 0.09 -25.45
CA ASN A 62 -7.82 0.47 -26.30
C ASN A 62 -9.17 0.41 -25.55
N SER A 63 -9.22 -0.21 -24.37
CA SER A 63 -10.43 -0.30 -23.55
C SER A 63 -10.77 1.06 -22.93
N SER A 64 -12.05 1.42 -22.94
CA SER A 64 -12.59 2.68 -22.39
C SER A 64 -14.11 2.60 -22.26
N LEU A 65 -14.72 3.62 -21.66
CA LEU A 65 -16.18 3.77 -21.57
C LEU A 65 -16.82 4.34 -22.85
N ALA A 66 -16.06 4.54 -23.93
CA ALA A 66 -16.59 5.14 -25.16
C ALA A 66 -17.66 4.28 -25.86
N SER A 67 -17.69 2.97 -25.59
CA SER A 67 -18.76 2.07 -26.02
C SER A 67 -18.86 0.86 -25.11
N VAL A 68 -20.01 0.18 -25.12
CA VAL A 68 -20.24 -1.04 -24.34
C VAL A 68 -19.23 -2.14 -24.67
N GLU A 69 -18.87 -2.30 -25.95
CA GLU A 69 -17.89 -3.30 -26.38
C GLU A 69 -16.47 -3.00 -25.88
N LEU A 70 -16.06 -1.72 -25.84
CA LEU A 70 -14.76 -1.35 -25.29
C LEU A 70 -14.72 -1.45 -23.76
N ALA A 71 -15.85 -1.17 -23.09
CA ALA A 71 -15.98 -1.21 -21.64
C ALA A 71 -15.92 -2.64 -21.07
N LYS A 72 -16.40 -3.64 -21.83
CA LYS A 72 -16.27 -5.07 -21.47
C LYS A 72 -14.81 -5.52 -21.33
N GLY A 73 -13.87 -4.83 -21.98
CA GLY A 73 -12.45 -5.14 -21.87
C GLY A 73 -12.03 -6.40 -22.64
N VAL A 74 -10.98 -7.06 -22.16
CA VAL A 74 -10.44 -8.30 -22.75
C VAL A 74 -10.55 -9.47 -21.79
N LEU A 75 -10.64 -10.69 -22.33
CA LEU A 75 -10.73 -11.90 -21.50
C LEU A 75 -9.41 -12.21 -20.78
N LYS A 76 -8.27 -12.02 -21.46
CA LYS A 76 -6.93 -12.30 -20.96
C LYS A 76 -5.88 -11.46 -21.68
N TYR A 77 -4.74 -11.22 -21.03
CA TYR A 77 -3.55 -10.73 -21.71
C TYR A 77 -2.77 -11.87 -22.37
N SER A 78 -1.95 -11.52 -23.36
CA SER A 78 -1.16 -12.50 -24.13
C SER A 78 0.04 -13.04 -23.38
N SER A 79 0.51 -12.34 -22.34
CA SER A 79 1.73 -12.68 -21.61
C SER A 79 1.48 -12.75 -20.09
N PRO A 80 2.02 -13.75 -19.38
CA PRO A 80 1.94 -13.84 -17.91
C PRO A 80 2.46 -12.60 -17.17
N GLN A 81 3.51 -11.97 -17.71
CA GLN A 81 4.12 -10.76 -17.18
C GLN A 81 3.10 -9.60 -17.11
N SER A 82 2.32 -9.43 -18.19
CA SER A 82 1.25 -8.42 -18.24
C SER A 82 0.13 -8.70 -17.23
N GLU A 83 -0.23 -9.96 -16.98
CA GLU A 83 -1.23 -10.31 -15.95
C GLU A 83 -0.72 -9.97 -14.55
N ILE A 84 0.50 -10.37 -14.22
CA ILE A 84 1.13 -10.10 -12.92
C ILE A 84 1.23 -8.60 -12.68
N ARG A 85 1.75 -7.85 -13.66
CA ARG A 85 1.90 -6.39 -13.54
C ARG A 85 0.55 -5.70 -13.38
N ALA A 86 -0.45 -6.08 -14.18
CA ALA A 86 -1.80 -5.51 -14.13
C ALA A 86 -2.46 -5.75 -12.78
N LEU A 87 -2.29 -6.94 -12.19
CA LEU A 87 -2.79 -7.29 -10.87
C LEU A 87 -2.16 -6.40 -9.79
N VAL A 88 -0.82 -6.32 -9.74
CA VAL A 88 -0.12 -5.54 -8.71
C VAL A 88 -0.44 -4.05 -8.83
N GLU A 89 -0.37 -3.48 -10.04
CA GLU A 89 -0.69 -2.06 -10.26
C GLU A 89 -2.15 -1.75 -9.92
N GLY A 90 -3.11 -2.59 -10.35
CA GLY A 90 -4.54 -2.40 -10.04
C GLY A 90 -4.82 -2.43 -8.53
N GLN A 91 -4.16 -3.33 -7.80
CA GLN A 91 -4.26 -3.39 -6.35
C GLN A 91 -3.68 -2.15 -5.65
N MET A 92 -2.57 -1.60 -6.14
CA MET A 92 -1.97 -0.39 -5.56
C MET A 92 -2.75 0.87 -5.93
N LEU A 93 -3.25 0.97 -7.17
CA LEU A 93 -4.11 2.06 -7.62
C LEU A 93 -5.42 2.09 -6.82
N THR A 94 -6.01 0.93 -6.53
CA THR A 94 -7.16 0.83 -5.63
C THR A 94 -6.86 1.48 -4.28
N ARG A 95 -5.76 1.08 -3.63
CA ARG A 95 -5.38 1.61 -2.31
C ARG A 95 -5.09 3.11 -2.34
N LYS A 96 -4.35 3.59 -3.35
CA LYS A 96 -4.02 5.01 -3.51
C LYS A 96 -5.29 5.85 -3.70
N THR A 97 -6.18 5.41 -4.57
CA THR A 97 -7.44 6.10 -4.88
C THR A 97 -8.30 6.24 -3.62
N TYR A 98 -8.53 5.14 -2.90
CA TYR A 98 -9.32 5.17 -1.67
C TYR A 98 -8.66 5.95 -0.54
N ALA A 99 -7.34 5.86 -0.37
CA ALA A 99 -6.65 6.70 0.60
C ALA A 99 -6.84 8.20 0.27
N THR A 100 -6.73 8.57 -1.00
CA THR A 100 -6.96 9.95 -1.44
C THR A 100 -8.39 10.41 -1.16
N GLU A 101 -9.39 9.56 -1.43
CA GLU A 101 -10.80 9.83 -1.13
C GLU A 101 -11.08 9.94 0.38
N MET A 102 -10.31 9.24 1.21
CA MET A 102 -10.36 9.39 2.68
C MET A 102 -9.66 10.66 3.19
N GLY A 103 -9.10 11.49 2.30
CA GLY A 103 -8.46 12.76 2.64
C GLY A 103 -6.95 12.67 2.86
N PHE A 104 -6.31 11.55 2.53
CA PHE A 104 -4.84 11.49 2.51
C PHE A 104 -4.30 12.28 1.32
N SER A 105 -3.21 13.01 1.54
CA SER A 105 -2.42 13.64 0.48
C SER A 105 -1.05 12.99 0.39
N PHE A 106 -0.58 12.78 -0.83
CA PHE A 106 0.72 12.22 -1.14
C PHE A 106 1.61 13.34 -1.69
N GLY A 107 2.75 13.59 -1.04
CA GLY A 107 3.66 14.66 -1.40
C GLY A 107 5.09 14.39 -0.92
N GLU A 108 5.95 15.41 -0.99
CA GLU A 108 7.40 15.26 -0.73
C GLU A 108 7.74 14.72 0.67
N SER A 109 6.89 14.98 1.67
CA SER A 109 7.07 14.50 3.04
C SER A 109 6.51 13.09 3.27
N THR A 110 5.83 12.49 2.29
CA THR A 110 5.17 11.20 2.46
C THR A 110 6.19 10.07 2.50
N LYS A 111 5.96 9.13 3.43
CA LYS A 111 6.74 7.90 3.57
C LYS A 111 5.78 6.74 3.71
N ILE A 112 6.02 5.68 2.95
CA ILE A 112 5.22 4.46 3.04
C ILE A 112 6.00 3.46 3.87
N LEU A 113 5.37 2.94 4.93
CA LEU A 113 5.91 1.84 5.71
C LEU A 113 5.19 0.55 5.32
N ALA A 114 5.91 -0.34 4.63
CA ALA A 114 5.40 -1.65 4.25
C ALA A 114 5.71 -2.68 5.34
N THR A 115 4.69 -3.46 5.70
CA THR A 115 4.76 -4.54 6.70
C THR A 115 4.02 -5.78 6.21
N GLY A 116 4.23 -6.93 6.85
CA GLY A 116 3.58 -8.20 6.49
C GLY A 116 4.34 -8.99 5.42
N GLY A 117 3.85 -10.18 5.05
CA GLY A 117 4.60 -11.13 4.20
C GLY A 117 5.05 -10.58 2.85
N ALA A 118 4.16 -9.87 2.15
CA ALA A 118 4.47 -9.28 0.83
C ALA A 118 5.57 -8.20 0.90
N SER A 119 5.84 -7.61 2.08
CA SER A 119 6.92 -6.64 2.25
C SER A 119 8.32 -7.24 2.14
N ALA A 120 8.44 -8.57 2.05
CA ALA A 120 9.68 -9.25 1.71
C ALA A 120 10.04 -9.15 0.21
N ASN A 121 9.07 -8.87 -0.67
CA ASN A 121 9.28 -8.81 -2.12
C ASN A 121 9.60 -7.39 -2.60
N ARG A 122 10.87 -7.14 -2.97
CA ARG A 122 11.33 -5.82 -3.40
C ARG A 122 10.64 -5.30 -4.66
N SER A 123 10.30 -6.17 -5.61
CA SER A 123 9.67 -5.80 -6.87
C SER A 123 8.24 -5.29 -6.63
N ILE A 124 7.49 -5.91 -5.71
CA ILE A 124 6.18 -5.39 -5.26
C ILE A 124 6.36 -4.02 -4.58
N LEU A 125 7.35 -3.88 -3.69
CA LEU A 125 7.61 -2.59 -3.01
C LEU A 125 7.99 -1.48 -3.99
N GLN A 126 8.68 -1.79 -5.08
CA GLN A 126 8.95 -0.81 -6.13
C GLN A 126 7.65 -0.33 -6.80
N VAL A 127 6.72 -1.23 -7.11
CA VAL A 127 5.41 -0.83 -7.66
C VAL A 127 4.62 0.03 -6.66
N VAL A 128 4.66 -0.29 -5.37
CA VAL A 128 4.07 0.56 -4.31
C VAL A 128 4.68 1.95 -4.35
N SER A 129 6.01 2.03 -4.35
CA SER A 129 6.75 3.30 -4.38
C SER A 129 6.36 4.15 -5.59
N ASP A 130 6.33 3.51 -6.76
CA ASP A 130 6.00 4.15 -8.02
C ASP A 130 4.53 4.63 -8.06
N VAL A 131 3.56 3.79 -7.72
CA VAL A 131 2.12 4.15 -7.78
C VAL A 131 1.79 5.31 -6.85
N PHE A 132 2.28 5.26 -5.62
CA PHE A 132 2.04 6.28 -4.62
C PHE A 132 2.96 7.51 -4.74
N ASN A 133 3.95 7.45 -5.64
CA ASN A 133 4.96 8.48 -5.82
C ASN A 133 5.65 8.89 -4.50
N ALA A 134 6.00 7.90 -3.67
CA ALA A 134 6.57 8.12 -2.34
C ALA A 134 7.59 7.03 -1.96
N PRO A 135 8.67 7.37 -1.23
CA PRO A 135 9.65 6.40 -0.78
C PRO A 135 9.05 5.33 0.13
N VAL A 136 9.46 4.09 -0.08
CA VAL A 136 9.00 2.93 0.69
C VAL A 136 10.08 2.46 1.65
N TYR A 137 9.64 2.19 2.87
CA TYR A 137 10.44 1.69 3.98
C TYR A 137 9.87 0.38 4.48
N THR A 138 10.72 -0.46 5.07
CA THR A 138 10.30 -1.65 5.82
C THR A 138 10.82 -1.58 7.25
N GLN A 139 10.14 -2.26 8.16
CA GLN A 139 10.59 -2.37 9.54
C GLN A 139 10.72 -3.83 9.94
N LYS A 140 11.85 -4.18 10.56
CA LYS A 140 12.04 -5.49 11.17
C LYS A 140 11.40 -5.51 12.56
N THR A 141 10.08 -5.62 12.61
CA THR A 141 9.32 -5.77 13.86
C THR A 141 8.15 -6.71 13.64
N THR A 142 8.10 -7.79 14.41
CA THR A 142 7.00 -8.77 14.37
C THR A 142 5.82 -8.35 15.25
N GLU A 143 6.01 -7.41 16.18
CA GLU A 143 5.03 -7.05 17.22
C GLU A 143 4.73 -5.53 17.29
N ALA A 144 4.36 -4.93 16.14
CA ALA A 144 4.16 -3.47 16.05
C ALA A 144 3.14 -2.93 17.07
N ALA A 145 2.07 -3.68 17.33
CA ALA A 145 1.04 -3.31 18.31
C ALA A 145 1.58 -3.26 19.74
N LEU A 146 2.37 -4.27 20.16
CA LEU A 146 2.96 -4.32 21.51
C LEU A 146 3.98 -3.20 21.71
N VAL A 147 4.84 -2.98 20.71
CA VAL A 147 5.83 -1.90 20.72
C VAL A 147 5.13 -0.53 20.78
N GLY A 148 4.09 -0.32 19.97
CA GLY A 148 3.28 0.90 20.01
C GLY A 148 2.62 1.13 21.38
N ALA A 149 2.09 0.07 22.00
CA ALA A 149 1.52 0.15 23.35
C ALA A 149 2.57 0.55 24.39
N ALA A 150 3.77 -0.04 24.33
CA ALA A 150 4.88 0.30 25.22
C ALA A 150 5.32 1.77 25.05
N TYR A 151 5.40 2.27 23.80
CA TYR A 151 5.71 3.68 23.54
C TYR A 151 4.66 4.62 24.12
N ARG A 152 3.37 4.32 23.96
CA ARG A 152 2.27 5.10 24.54
C ARG A 152 2.35 5.10 26.07
N ALA A 153 2.57 3.95 26.70
CA ALA A 153 2.70 3.84 28.15
C ALA A 153 3.89 4.66 28.68
N LYS A 154 5.06 4.55 28.03
CA LYS A 154 6.25 5.31 28.40
C LYS A 154 6.05 6.82 28.26
N TYR A 155 5.38 7.27 27.20
CA TYR A 155 5.05 8.69 27.00
C TYR A 155 4.16 9.22 28.11
N VAL A 156 3.04 8.54 28.41
CA VAL A 156 2.10 8.96 29.47
C VAL A 156 2.79 8.97 30.84
N LEU A 157 3.62 7.98 31.16
CA LEU A 157 4.40 7.96 32.38
C LEU A 157 5.37 9.15 32.49
N SER A 158 6.00 9.53 31.37
CA SER A 158 6.91 10.68 31.32
C SER A 158 6.17 12.00 31.52
N VAL A 159 4.98 12.15 30.93
CA VAL A 159 4.09 13.28 31.17
C VAL A 159 3.67 13.35 32.65
N ALA A 160 3.24 12.23 33.24
CA ALA A 160 2.84 12.18 34.65
C ALA A 160 3.97 12.60 35.60
N ARG A 161 5.16 12.01 35.44
CA ARG A 161 6.34 12.32 36.26
C ARG A 161 6.78 13.79 36.17
N SER A 162 6.63 14.43 35.00
CA SER A 162 6.94 15.85 34.85
C SER A 162 5.97 16.77 35.59
N ARG A 163 4.75 16.30 35.90
CA ARG A 163 3.75 17.01 36.70
C ARG A 163 3.94 16.80 38.20
N GLU A 164 4.62 15.73 38.59
CA GLU A 164 4.89 15.35 39.98
C GLU A 164 6.17 16.00 40.55
N ALA A 165 6.66 17.11 39.96
CA ALA A 165 7.86 17.77 40.49
C ALA A 165 7.68 18.14 41.98
N PRO A 166 8.65 17.85 42.85
CA PRO A 166 8.46 17.84 44.29
C PRO A 166 8.37 19.27 44.84
N CYS A 167 7.64 19.44 45.93
CA CYS A 167 7.84 20.53 46.87
C CYS A 167 9.30 20.47 47.41
N GLY A 168 10.29 21.02 46.68
CA GLY A 168 11.69 21.05 47.11
C GLY A 168 12.67 21.54 46.03
N ASP A 169 13.53 22.50 46.42
CA ASP A 169 14.79 23.07 45.89
C ASP A 169 15.14 23.07 44.39
N GLY A 170 14.26 22.65 43.48
CA GLY A 170 14.42 22.76 42.02
C GLY A 170 15.50 21.90 41.37
N LYS A 171 16.32 21.18 42.16
CA LYS A 171 17.39 20.30 41.65
C LYS A 171 16.86 18.90 41.33
N GLY A 172 16.23 18.74 40.16
CA GLY A 172 15.81 17.42 39.65
C GLY A 172 14.52 17.39 38.85
N ALA A 173 13.92 18.54 38.54
CA ALA A 173 12.69 18.60 37.74
C ALA A 173 12.92 18.00 36.34
N VAL A 174 12.23 16.89 36.05
CA VAL A 174 12.21 16.29 34.71
C VAL A 174 11.29 17.14 33.85
N SER A 175 11.83 17.78 32.82
CA SER A 175 11.03 18.55 31.86
C SER A 175 9.96 17.66 31.22
N ALA A 176 8.77 18.21 31.00
CA ALA A 176 7.72 17.52 30.26
C ALA A 176 8.24 17.04 28.90
N PRO A 177 7.88 15.83 28.46
CA PRO A 177 8.25 15.38 27.13
C PRO A 177 7.60 16.30 26.08
N GLY A 178 8.29 16.52 24.97
CA GLY A 178 7.76 17.22 23.81
C GLY A 178 6.60 16.45 23.13
N PRO A 179 6.19 16.85 21.92
CA PRO A 179 5.18 16.13 21.15
C PRO A 179 5.46 14.62 21.09
N TYR A 180 4.39 13.82 21.07
CA TYR A 180 4.50 12.35 21.08
C TYR A 180 5.47 11.83 20.02
N TYR A 181 5.41 12.38 18.80
CA TYR A 181 6.30 12.04 17.70
C TYR A 181 7.78 12.23 18.06
N ASP A 182 8.17 13.41 18.53
CA ASP A 182 9.57 13.71 18.88
C ASP A 182 10.06 12.83 20.03
N PHE A 183 9.18 12.57 21.00
CA PHE A 183 9.47 11.68 22.11
C PHE A 183 9.74 10.26 21.64
N ILE A 184 8.89 9.69 20.78
CA ILE A 184 9.09 8.33 20.29
C ILE A 184 10.19 8.26 19.25
N ALA A 185 10.45 9.31 18.48
CA ALA A 185 11.49 9.32 17.44
C ALA A 185 12.88 9.02 18.04
N GLY A 186 13.15 9.52 19.25
CA GLY A 186 14.37 9.18 19.99
C GLY A 186 14.40 7.77 20.61
N LEU A 187 13.26 7.06 20.60
CA LEU A 187 13.09 5.70 21.15
C LEU A 187 12.90 4.64 20.07
N LEU A 188 12.66 5.05 18.82
CA LEU A 188 12.57 4.15 17.72
C LEU A 188 13.94 3.47 17.56
N PRO A 189 14.03 2.14 17.60
CA PRO A 189 15.22 1.47 17.11
C PRO A 189 15.45 1.97 15.68
N HIS A 190 16.71 2.10 15.25
CA HIS A 190 17.09 2.43 13.87
C HIS A 190 16.67 1.35 12.85
N SER A 191 15.54 0.68 13.05
CA SER A 191 15.08 -0.54 12.40
C SER A 191 14.17 -0.30 11.19
N VAL A 192 13.99 0.96 10.79
CA VAL A 192 13.28 1.32 9.57
C VAL A 192 14.30 1.51 8.45
N THR A 193 14.20 0.67 7.43
CA THR A 193 15.13 0.66 6.30
C THR A 193 14.41 1.19 5.06
N ARG A 194 14.99 2.21 4.41
CA ARG A 194 14.52 2.66 3.09
C ARG A 194 14.85 1.60 2.06
N VAL A 195 13.85 1.13 1.31
CA VAL A 195 14.00 0.01 0.37
C VAL A 195 14.07 0.49 -1.08
N CYS A 196 13.23 1.44 -1.44
CA CYS A 196 13.15 1.98 -2.79
C CYS A 196 12.55 3.38 -2.81
N ASP A 197 12.80 4.05 -3.95
CA ASP A 197 12.34 5.40 -4.28
C ASP A 197 11.47 5.36 -5.53
N PRO A 198 10.52 6.30 -5.67
CA PRO A 198 9.68 6.35 -6.84
C PRO A 198 10.52 6.67 -8.08
N SER A 199 10.17 6.05 -9.20
CA SER A 199 10.73 6.40 -10.50
C SER A 199 10.33 7.83 -10.90
N LYS A 200 11.20 8.54 -11.65
CA LYS A 200 10.96 9.95 -12.02
C LYS A 200 9.71 10.17 -12.88
N ASP A 201 9.32 9.15 -13.64
CA ASP A 201 8.17 9.13 -14.55
C ASP A 201 6.87 8.64 -13.87
N SER A 202 6.92 8.28 -12.58
CA SER A 202 5.81 7.69 -11.86
C SER A 202 4.55 8.55 -11.86
N GLU A 203 4.66 9.83 -11.52
CA GLU A 203 3.48 10.72 -11.46
C GLU A 203 2.76 10.80 -12.81
N GLN A 204 3.51 10.94 -13.90
CA GLN A 204 2.97 11.02 -15.25
C GLN A 204 2.23 9.72 -15.64
N ILE A 205 2.81 8.57 -15.31
CA ILE A 205 2.24 7.26 -15.66
C ILE A 205 0.99 6.98 -14.81
N TYR A 206 1.12 7.05 -13.49
CA TYR A 206 0.07 6.60 -12.59
C TYR A 206 -1.05 7.62 -12.38
N GLY A 207 -0.81 8.92 -12.60
CA GLY A 207 -1.88 9.91 -12.64
C GLY A 207 -2.92 9.58 -13.72
N ALA A 208 -2.46 9.29 -14.94
CA ALA A 208 -3.33 8.88 -16.04
C ALA A 208 -3.98 7.50 -15.81
N MET A 209 -3.27 6.58 -15.16
CA MET A 209 -3.85 5.27 -14.82
C MET A 209 -4.89 5.33 -13.71
N GLU A 210 -4.79 6.28 -12.78
CA GLU A 210 -5.76 6.48 -11.72
C GLU A 210 -7.14 6.87 -12.29
N GLU A 211 -7.17 7.74 -13.31
CA GLU A 211 -8.41 8.06 -14.02
C GLU A 211 -9.02 6.83 -14.70
N ARG A 212 -8.19 6.00 -15.33
CA ARG A 212 -8.65 4.74 -15.95
C ARG A 212 -9.15 3.75 -14.91
N TYR A 213 -8.48 3.66 -13.77
CA TYR A 213 -8.92 2.87 -12.63
C TYR A 213 -10.31 3.29 -12.16
N ARG A 214 -10.55 4.59 -11.97
CA ARG A 214 -11.86 5.12 -11.56
C ARG A 214 -12.95 4.73 -12.55
N ALA A 215 -12.68 4.88 -13.85
CA ALA A 215 -13.61 4.48 -14.90
C ALA A 215 -13.91 2.96 -14.89
N MET A 216 -12.91 2.11 -14.65
CA MET A 216 -13.10 0.66 -14.49
C MET A 216 -14.00 0.34 -13.30
N VAL A 217 -13.76 0.98 -12.15
CA VAL A 217 -14.58 0.77 -10.95
C VAL A 217 -16.02 1.23 -11.17
N SER A 218 -16.24 2.40 -11.76
CA SER A 218 -17.58 2.89 -12.09
C SER A 218 -18.34 1.90 -12.98
N PHE A 219 -17.70 1.40 -14.04
CA PHE A 219 -18.30 0.38 -14.89
C PHE A 219 -18.62 -0.89 -14.10
N MET A 220 -17.69 -1.39 -13.28
CA MET A 220 -17.95 -2.59 -12.47
C MET A 220 -19.11 -2.39 -11.49
N MET A 221 -19.24 -1.21 -10.88
CA MET A 221 -20.34 -0.87 -9.97
C MET A 221 -21.71 -0.90 -10.67
N GLU A 222 -21.80 -0.39 -11.89
CA GLU A 222 -23.04 -0.39 -12.68
C GLU A 222 -23.51 -1.81 -13.05
N GLN A 223 -22.58 -2.78 -13.08
CA GLN A 223 -22.87 -4.19 -13.36
C GLN A 223 -23.16 -5.03 -12.11
N GLN A 224 -23.25 -4.41 -10.92
CA GLN A 224 -23.60 -5.13 -9.69
C GLN A 224 -25.13 -5.20 -9.53
N ASP A 225 -25.62 -6.36 -9.08
CA ASP A 225 -27.01 -6.57 -8.65
C ASP A 225 -27.32 -5.90 -7.29
#